data_AF-I4BAB9-F1
#
_entry.id   AF-I4BAB9-F1
#
_cell.length_a   1.000
_cell.length_b   1.000
_cell.length_c   1.000
_cell.angle_alpha   90.00
_cell.angle_beta   90.00
_cell.angle_gamma   90.00
#
_symmetry.space_group_name_H-M   'P 1'
#
loop_
_entity.id
_entity.type
_entity.pdbx_description
1 polymer ?
#
loop_
_entity_poly.entity_id
_entity_poly.type
_entity_poly.pdbx_seq_one_letter_code
_entity_poly.pdbx_strand_id
1 'polypeptide(L)' 'MNSYQVGVAAEAFAAAQFARIGFDVSIQYGANQPEYDLLVTKSDRFLKVSIKGSQDGGWGLTQSYLKDAK' A
#
# COMPACT_ATOMS: atom_id res chain seq x y z
N MET A 1 18.07 6.71 3.51
CA MET A 1 16.60 6.81 3.69
C MET A 1 16.24 5.99 4.92
N ASN A 2 15.35 6.47 5.78
CA ASN A 2 14.90 5.70 6.95
C ASN A 2 13.57 4.97 6.66
N SER A 3 13.16 4.04 7.51
CA SER A 3 11.95 3.22 7.31
C SER A 3 10.67 4.05 7.13
N TYR A 4 10.59 5.20 7.80
CA TYR A 4 9.47 6.13 7.64
C TYR A 4 9.43 6.72 6.23
N GLN A 5 10.54 7.24 5.73
CA GLN A 5 10.64 7.79 4.37
C GLN A 5 10.36 6.72 3.30
N VAL A 6 10.80 5.48 3.52
CA VAL A 6 10.50 4.34 2.63
C VAL A 6 9.00 4.04 2.61
N GLY A 7 8.34 4.07 3.77
CA GLY A 7 6.89 3.89 3.88
C GLY A 7 6.11 4.98 3.12
N VAL A 8 6.41 6.25 3.40
CA VAL A 8 5.78 7.39 2.72
C VAL A 8 5.96 7.32 1.20
N ALA A 9 7.16 6.99 0.73
CA ALA A 9 7.43 6.84 -0.70
C ALA A 9 6.64 5.69 -1.33
N ALA A 10 6.54 4.55 -0.63
CA ALA A 10 5.77 3.40 -1.11
C ALA A 10 4.26 3.69 -1.18
N GLU A 11 3.70 4.39 -0.20
CA GLU A 11 2.30 4.82 -0.19
C GLU A 11 1.98 5.75 -1.38
N ALA A 12 2.81 6.78 -1.56
CA ALA A 12 2.65 7.72 -2.67
C ALA A 12 2.77 7.02 -4.03
N PHE A 13 3.73 6.09 -4.17
CA PHE A 13 3.90 5.31 -5.39
C PHE A 13 2.66 4.47 -5.68
N ALA A 14 2.18 3.67 -4.72
CA ALA A 14 1.01 2.82 -4.91
C ALA A 14 -0.25 3.64 -5.27
N ALA A 15 -0.48 4.76 -4.56
CA ALA A 15 -1.58 5.67 -4.86
C ALA A 15 -1.52 6.18 -6.31
N ALA A 16 -0.34 6.62 -6.77
CA ALA A 16 -0.15 7.08 -8.15
C ALA A 16 -0.41 5.97 -9.18
N GLN A 17 -0.02 4.72 -8.89
CA GLN A 17 -0.28 3.59 -9.78
C GLN A 17 -1.78 3.32 -9.95
N PHE A 18 -2.55 3.35 -8.86
CA PHE A 18 -4.01 3.18 -8.90
C PHE A 18 -4.69 4.34 -9.62
N ALA A 19 -4.32 5.58 -9.29
CA ALA A 19 -4.86 6.77 -9.93
C ALA A 19 -4.61 6.77 -11.45
N ARG A 20 -3.39 6.41 -11.88
CA ARG A 20 -3.02 6.37 -13.31
C ARG A 20 -3.90 5.42 -14.13
N ILE A 21 -4.39 4.33 -13.54
CA ILE A 21 -5.23 3.34 -14.23
C ILE A 21 -6.73 3.56 -14.00
N GLY A 22 -7.11 4.75 -13.50
CA GLY A 22 -8.49 5.22 -13.42
C GLY A 22 -9.27 4.72 -12.21
N PHE A 23 -8.60 4.53 -11.07
CA PHE A 23 -9.27 4.37 -9.77
C PHE A 23 -9.24 5.69 -9.01
N ASP A 24 -10.26 5.93 -8.20
CA ASP A 24 -10.23 6.98 -7.19
C ASP A 24 -9.46 6.44 -5.98
N VAL A 25 -8.61 7.28 -5.40
CA VAL A 25 -7.74 6.92 -4.28
C VAL A 25 -7.93 7.92 -3.16
N SER A 26 -8.23 7.42 -1.96
CA SER A 26 -8.31 8.22 -0.74
C SER A 26 -7.24 7.77 0.25
N ILE A 27 -6.52 8.73 0.81
CA ILE A 27 -5.56 8.53 1.90
C ILE A 27 -6.15 9.15 3.16
N GLN A 28 -6.20 8.40 4.25
CA GLN A 28 -6.71 8.91 5.50
C GLN A 28 -5.56 9.31 6.42
N TYR A 29 -5.43 10.61 6.69
CA TYR A 29 -4.52 11.15 7.70
C TYR A 29 -5.33 11.58 8.93
N GLY A 30 -5.02 11.04 10.10
CA GLY A 30 -5.69 11.42 11.35
C GLY A 30 -5.15 10.68 12.58
N ALA A 31 -5.55 11.14 13.77
CA ALA A 31 -5.15 10.53 15.05
C ALA A 31 -5.61 9.07 15.20
N ASN A 32 -6.72 8.71 14.55
CA ASN A 32 -7.22 7.35 14.43
C ASN A 32 -6.95 6.84 13.02
N GLN A 33 -5.73 6.36 12.79
CA GLN A 33 -5.35 5.69 11.55
C GLN A 33 -6.17 4.41 11.39
N PRO A 34 -6.88 4.20 10.27
CA PRO A 34 -7.58 2.95 10.01
C PRO A 34 -6.59 1.81 9.75
N GLU A 35 -7.09 0.57 9.68
CA GLU A 35 -6.28 -0.64 9.42
C GLU A 35 -5.69 -0.74 7.99
N TYR A 36 -5.84 0.31 7.19
CA TYR A 36 -5.43 0.37 5.79
C TYR A 36 -4.78 1.72 5.48
N ASP A 37 -3.86 1.72 4.53
CA ASP A 37 -3.10 2.91 4.15
C ASP A 37 -3.82 3.69 3.03
N LEU A 38 -4.48 2.96 2.10
CA LEU A 38 -5.32 3.54 1.04
C LEU A 38 -6.71 2.90 0.99
N LEU A 39 -7.72 3.71 0.67
CA LEU A 39 -8.99 3.23 0.13
C LEU A 39 -9.00 3.48 -1.39
N VAL A 40 -9.07 2.41 -2.17
CA VAL A 40 -9.13 2.46 -3.64
C VAL A 40 -10.53 2.10 -4.09
N THR A 41 -11.12 2.91 -4.97
CA THR A 41 -12.50 2.71 -5.41
C THR A 41 -12.65 2.80 -6.91
N LYS A 42 -13.64 2.06 -7.44
CA LYS A 42 -14.10 2.18 -8.83
C LYS A 42 -15.57 1.83 -8.88
N SER A 43 -16.40 2.79 -9.29
CA SER A 43 -17.86 2.65 -9.28
C SER A 43 -18.36 2.30 -7.87
N ASP A 44 -18.97 1.12 -7.69
CA ASP A 44 -19.55 0.62 -6.44
C ASP A 44 -18.59 -0.30 -5.65
N ARG A 45 -17.35 -0.48 -6.14
CA ARG A 45 -16.36 -1.36 -5.53
C ARG A 45 -15.36 -0.59 -4.69
N PHE A 46 -15.07 -1.14 -3.52
CA PHE A 46 -14.13 -0.59 -2.55
C PHE A 46 -13.08 -1.63 -2.20
N LEU A 47 -11.81 -1.22 -2.18
CA LEU A 47 -10.69 -2.04 -1.77
C LEU A 47 -9.86 -1.30 -0.73
N LYS A 48 -9.79 -1.87 0.47
CA LYS A 48 -8.86 -1.43 1.53
C LYS A 48 -7.49 -2.03 1.23
N VAL A 49 -6.47 -1.18 1.14
CA VAL A 49 -5.10 -1.59 0.78
C VAL A 49 -4.16 -1.21 1.90
N SER A 50 -3.41 -2.19 2.44
CA SER A 50 -2.24 -1.90 3.26
C SER A 50 -0.96 -2.02 2.44
N ILE A 51 -0.03 -1.13 2.70
CA ILE A 51 1.20 -0.90 1.96
C ILE A 51 2.37 -1.14 2.90
N LYS A 52 3.39 -1.82 2.37
CA LYS A 52 4.65 -2.07 3.06
C LYS A 52 5.79 -1.77 2.08
N GLY A 53 6.42 -0.62 2.28
CA GLY A 53 7.66 -0.29 1.59
C GLY A 53 8.81 -1.18 2.08
N SER A 54 9.69 -1.56 1.17
CA SER A 54 10.91 -2.29 1.48
C SER A 54 12.09 -1.64 0.77
N GLN A 55 13.18 -1.42 1.50
CA GLN A 55 14.40 -0.84 0.95
C GLN A 55 15.35 -1.91 0.41
N ASP A 56 15.33 -3.09 1.02
CA ASP A 56 16.17 -4.24 0.68
C ASP A 56 15.44 -5.28 -0.20
N GLY A 57 14.18 -5.02 -0.54
CA GLY A 57 13.32 -5.95 -1.29
C GLY A 57 12.77 -7.09 -0.45
N GLY A 58 13.03 -7.12 0.85
CA GLY A 58 12.46 -8.09 1.78
C GLY A 58 11.09 -7.67 2.30
N TRP A 59 10.12 -8.58 2.26
CA TRP A 59 8.85 -8.45 2.97
C TRP A 59 8.65 -9.68 3.87
N GLY A 60 8.93 -9.55 5.17
CA GLY A 60 8.86 -10.65 6.13
C GLY A 60 7.49 -11.31 6.25
N LEU A 61 6.43 -10.64 5.80
CA LEU A 61 5.05 -11.13 5.88
C LEU A 61 4.75 -12.30 4.94
N THR A 62 5.48 -12.42 3.83
CA THR A 62 5.27 -13.48 2.83
C THR A 62 6.45 -14.45 2.75
N GLN A 63 7.51 -14.25 3.54
CA GLN A 63 8.70 -15.10 3.51
C GLN A 63 8.39 -16.58 3.78
N SER A 64 7.43 -16.87 4.67
CA SER A 64 6.97 -18.24 4.94
C SER A 64 6.17 -18.87 3.79
N TYR A 65 5.67 -18.06 2.85
CA TYR A 65 4.89 -18.48 1.68
C TYR A 65 5.72 -18.46 0.38
N LEU A 66 7.00 -18.05 0.42
CA LEU A 66 7.90 -18.06 -0.75
C LEU A 66 8.05 -19.47 -1.35
N LYS A 67 7.97 -20.52 -0.53
CA LYS A 67 7.97 -21.92 -0.97
C LYS A 67 6.80 -22.27 -1.92
N ASP A 68 5.72 -21.49 -1.87
CA ASP A 68 4.49 -21.71 -2.65
C ASP A 68 4.39 -20.73 -3.85
N ALA A 69 5.33 -19.79 -3.98
CA ALA A 69 5.44 -18.89 -5.12
C ALA A 69 6.07 -19.64 -6.31
N LYS A 70 5.22 -20.12 -7.22
CA LYS A 70 5.63 -20.76 -8.48
C LYS A 70 6.02 -19.76 -9.55
#